data_AF-A0A2E4RYS6-F1
#
_entry.id   AF-A0A2E4RYS6-F1
#
_cell.length_a   1.000
_cell.length_b   1.000
_cell.length_c   1.000
_cell.angle_alpha   90.00
_cell.angle_beta   90.00
_cell.angle_gamma   90.00
#
_symmetry.space_group_name_H-M   'P 1'
#
loop_
_entity.id
_entity.type
_entity.pdbx_description
1 polymer ?
#
loop_
_entity_poly.entity_id
_entity_poly.type
_entity_poly.pdbx_seq_one_letter_code
_entity_poly.pdbx_strand_id
1 'polypeptide(L)'
;MRAAPMRAGACLNSSCHCRGPAMADPVLVGDIGGTNVRFAVAREGFAGRPIISDVSVMPGDDFKIFDDALTVYLKRLGKDAPHRALIALAGPVQQGRVTLTNRDWTVDTARLQENCGLERVELVNDYAAMARSIPELPEDAFRLIHEGDGEPSSRQPILVSGPGTGLGMATLIPAEPAGWHVLTGEGGHAAFAPATPREWALAEKLRETHPYVSRELVLSGSGLDAVHKALCDIDGVSWQKTAPARVLELARQGDPICRDICEIKARGTLYALGDAALMNGTRGGVVITGGVAEQLADWLAAPEAIDRFMQRGPMSDYMRPIPIRILMSGEAALIGAAALQFDEVPVR
;
A
#
# COMPACT_ATOMS: atom_id res chain seq x y z
N MET A 1 41.26 70.06 -15.34
CA MET A 1 40.56 69.40 -16.46
C MET A 1 39.07 69.60 -16.26
N ARG A 2 38.39 70.24 -17.22
CA ARG A 2 36.98 70.64 -17.13
C ARG A 2 36.07 69.41 -17.23
N ALA A 3 35.11 69.28 -16.32
CA ALA A 3 33.98 68.38 -16.45
C ALA A 3 32.90 69.05 -17.33
N ALA A 4 32.36 68.29 -18.29
CA ALA A 4 31.14 68.61 -19.03
C ALA A 4 30.12 67.48 -18.80
N PRO A 5 28.83 67.78 -18.57
CA PRO A 5 27.78 66.79 -18.31
C PRO A 5 26.92 66.52 -19.56
N MET A 6 26.28 65.35 -19.63
CA MET A 6 25.07 64.96 -20.40
C MET A 6 25.11 63.42 -20.57
N ARG A 7 24.06 62.61 -20.48
CA ARG A 7 22.60 62.80 -20.49
C ARG A 7 21.97 61.59 -19.79
N ALA A 8 20.89 61.84 -19.05
CA ALA A 8 19.95 60.81 -18.65
C ALA A 8 19.18 60.32 -19.90
N GLY A 9 19.26 59.03 -20.18
CA GLY A 9 18.42 58.33 -21.14
C GLY A 9 17.64 57.25 -20.40
N ALA A 10 16.37 57.54 -20.09
CA ALA A 10 15.42 56.55 -19.64
C ALA A 10 15.05 55.64 -20.82
N CYS A 11 15.31 54.34 -20.69
CA CYS A 11 14.62 53.31 -21.46
C CYS A 11 13.81 52.48 -20.47
N LEU A 12 12.53 52.84 -20.40
CA LEU A 12 11.45 51.99 -19.92
C LEU A 12 11.25 50.86 -20.94
N ASN A 13 11.18 49.63 -20.44
CA ASN A 13 10.65 48.39 -21.02
C ASN A 13 11.69 47.26 -21.10
N SER A 14 11.66 46.41 -20.09
CA SER A 14 11.52 44.97 -20.32
C SER A 14 10.88 44.38 -19.07
N SER A 15 9.63 43.93 -19.21
CA SER A 15 8.92 43.15 -18.21
C SER A 15 9.64 41.83 -18.00
N CYS A 16 10.55 41.83 -17.02
CA CYS A 16 11.14 40.62 -16.48
C CYS A 16 10.01 39.84 -15.81
N HIS A 17 9.30 39.02 -16.59
CA HIS A 17 8.43 38.00 -16.07
C HIS A 17 9.34 36.99 -15.39
N CYS A 18 9.49 37.13 -14.07
CA CYS A 18 9.92 36.03 -13.22
C CYS A 18 8.90 34.91 -13.43
N ARG A 19 9.15 34.01 -14.40
CA ARG A 19 8.50 32.71 -14.43
C ARG A 19 8.96 32.03 -13.15
N GLY A 20 8.04 31.83 -12.21
CA GLY A 20 8.26 30.90 -11.11
C GLY A 20 8.68 29.53 -11.66
N PRO A 21 9.26 28.64 -10.83
CA PRO A 21 9.59 27.30 -11.27
C PRO A 21 8.39 26.69 -11.98
N ALA A 22 8.57 26.24 -13.22
CA ALA A 22 7.50 25.63 -14.00
C ALA A 22 7.01 24.41 -13.22
N MET A 23 5.84 24.51 -12.59
CA MET A 23 5.23 23.37 -11.92
C MET A 23 5.05 22.27 -12.96
N ALA A 24 5.46 21.04 -12.63
CA ALA A 24 5.23 19.90 -13.50
C ALA A 24 3.73 19.80 -13.88
N ASP A 25 3.45 19.39 -15.11
CA ASP A 25 2.08 19.17 -15.56
C ASP A 25 1.38 18.19 -14.62
N PRO A 26 0.10 18.43 -14.26
CA PRO A 26 -0.62 17.54 -13.37
C PRO A 26 -0.70 16.14 -13.95
N VAL A 27 -0.74 15.14 -13.07
CA VAL A 27 -0.85 13.73 -13.45
C VAL A 27 -2.06 13.12 -12.77
N LEU A 28 -2.84 12.33 -13.49
CA LEU A 28 -3.89 11.53 -12.88
C LEU A 28 -3.24 10.35 -12.15
N VAL A 29 -3.57 10.15 -10.88
CA VAL A 29 -3.13 8.97 -10.13
C VAL A 29 -4.33 8.11 -9.77
N GLY A 30 -4.14 6.79 -9.85
CA GLY A 30 -5.17 5.81 -9.53
C GLY A 30 -4.69 4.78 -8.52
N ASP A 31 -5.56 4.39 -7.59
CA ASP A 31 -5.41 3.23 -6.70
C ASP A 31 -6.61 2.29 -6.92
N ILE A 32 -6.33 1.15 -7.55
CA ILE A 32 -7.37 0.23 -8.05
C ILE A 32 -7.29 -1.10 -7.31
N GLY A 33 -8.18 -1.25 -6.33
CA GLY A 33 -8.33 -2.48 -5.55
C GLY A 33 -9.48 -3.36 -6.04
N GLY A 34 -9.80 -4.41 -5.28
CA GLY A 34 -10.92 -5.32 -5.59
C GLY A 34 -12.30 -4.67 -5.44
N THR A 35 -12.47 -3.83 -4.40
CA THR A 35 -13.79 -3.27 -4.03
C THR A 35 -14.02 -1.86 -4.54
N ASN A 36 -13.00 -1.00 -4.46
CA ASN A 36 -13.12 0.42 -4.79
C ASN A 36 -12.07 0.82 -5.81
N VAL A 37 -12.44 1.79 -6.64
CA VAL A 37 -11.58 2.49 -7.59
C VAL A 37 -11.39 3.90 -7.05
N ARG A 38 -10.13 4.30 -6.84
CA ARG A 38 -9.81 5.66 -6.39
C ARG A 38 -9.00 6.37 -7.45
N PHE A 39 -9.34 7.63 -7.67
CA PHE A 39 -8.58 8.53 -8.54
C PHE A 39 -8.34 9.86 -7.86
N ALA A 40 -7.24 10.52 -8.22
CA ALA A 40 -6.94 11.89 -7.84
C ALA A 40 -6.12 12.58 -8.94
N VAL A 41 -6.00 13.90 -8.84
CA VAL A 41 -5.05 14.69 -9.61
C VAL A 41 -3.85 14.99 -8.72
N ALA A 42 -2.65 14.62 -9.17
CA ALA A 42 -1.40 14.86 -8.49
C ALA A 42 -0.64 16.04 -9.12
N ARG A 43 0.01 16.83 -8.27
CA ARG A 43 0.93 17.92 -8.65
C ARG A 43 2.17 17.87 -7.79
N GLU A 44 3.27 18.36 -8.34
CA GLU A 44 4.50 18.53 -7.57
C GLU A 44 4.36 19.74 -6.64
N GLY A 45 4.53 19.50 -5.34
CA GLY A 45 4.50 20.51 -4.29
C GLY A 45 5.87 21.05 -3.93
N PHE A 46 5.95 21.71 -2.77
CA PHE A 46 7.21 22.23 -2.27
C PHE A 46 8.22 21.09 -1.98
N ALA A 47 9.47 21.29 -2.39
CA ALA A 47 10.56 20.33 -2.21
C ALA A 47 10.28 18.93 -2.82
N GLY A 48 9.50 18.86 -3.90
CA GLY A 48 9.21 17.62 -4.63
C GLY A 48 8.15 16.72 -4.00
N ARG A 49 7.53 17.14 -2.88
CA ARG A 49 6.47 16.34 -2.25
C ARG A 49 5.19 16.35 -3.10
N PRO A 50 4.52 15.20 -3.30
CA PRO A 50 3.27 15.17 -4.04
C PRO A 50 2.15 15.88 -3.28
N ILE A 51 1.32 16.64 -4.01
CA ILE A 51 0.05 17.17 -3.55
C ILE A 51 -1.04 16.52 -4.39
N ILE A 52 -2.03 15.89 -3.73
CA ILE A 52 -3.20 15.32 -4.41
C ILE A 52 -4.44 16.19 -4.20
N SER A 53 -5.28 16.28 -5.23
CA SER A 53 -6.57 16.97 -5.22
C SER A 53 -7.62 16.16 -5.99
N ASP A 54 -8.87 16.62 -5.96
CA ASP A 54 -9.96 16.04 -6.76
C ASP A 54 -10.17 14.55 -6.55
N VAL A 55 -9.98 14.09 -5.30
CA VAL A 55 -10.11 12.69 -4.91
C VAL A 55 -11.53 12.22 -5.23
N SER A 56 -11.62 11.06 -5.86
CA SER A 56 -12.88 10.38 -6.19
C SER A 56 -12.75 8.91 -5.82
N VAL A 57 -13.68 8.43 -4.99
CA VAL A 57 -13.80 7.02 -4.63
C VAL A 57 -15.10 6.51 -5.21
N MET A 58 -15.02 5.45 -6.00
CA MET A 58 -16.19 4.83 -6.65
C MET A 58 -16.18 3.32 -6.38
N PRO A 59 -17.36 2.71 -6.11
CA PRO A 59 -17.47 1.26 -6.04
C PRO A 59 -17.06 0.64 -7.37
N GLY A 60 -16.18 -0.36 -7.34
CA GLY A 60 -15.76 -1.05 -8.57
C GLY A 60 -16.92 -1.77 -9.26
N ASP A 61 -17.88 -2.27 -8.47
CA ASP A 61 -19.05 -3.03 -8.96
C ASP A 61 -20.01 -2.20 -9.82
N ASP A 62 -19.88 -0.87 -9.78
CA ASP A 62 -20.65 0.04 -10.65
C ASP A 62 -20.17 0.02 -12.10
N PHE A 63 -19.02 -0.62 -12.39
CA PHE A 63 -18.39 -0.64 -13.71
C PHE A 63 -18.12 -2.06 -14.21
N LYS A 64 -18.35 -2.26 -15.51
CA LYS A 64 -18.06 -3.55 -16.17
C LYS A 64 -16.58 -3.70 -16.51
N ILE A 65 -15.95 -2.61 -16.93
CA ILE A 65 -14.52 -2.55 -17.24
C ILE A 65 -13.91 -1.31 -16.59
N PHE A 66 -12.59 -1.36 -16.40
CA PHE A 66 -11.84 -0.25 -15.79
C PHE A 66 -11.96 1.07 -16.57
N ASP A 67 -11.96 1.01 -17.90
CA ASP A 67 -12.01 2.18 -18.79
C ASP A 67 -13.26 3.03 -18.54
N ASP A 68 -14.38 2.40 -18.17
CA ASP A 68 -15.64 3.09 -17.86
C ASP A 68 -15.46 3.97 -16.60
N ALA A 69 -14.83 3.42 -15.56
CA ALA A 69 -14.57 4.14 -14.31
C ALA A 69 -13.65 5.34 -14.56
N LEU A 70 -12.57 5.13 -15.30
CA LEU A 70 -11.63 6.20 -15.66
C LEU A 70 -12.29 7.28 -16.52
N THR A 71 -13.11 6.88 -17.50
CA THR A 71 -13.85 7.80 -18.37
C THR A 71 -14.83 8.67 -17.57
N VAL A 72 -15.53 8.10 -16.58
CA VAL A 72 -16.42 8.86 -15.69
C VAL A 72 -15.63 9.90 -14.91
N TYR A 73 -14.47 9.53 -14.36
CA TYR A 73 -13.63 10.46 -13.61
C TYR A 73 -13.06 11.58 -14.49
N LEU A 74 -12.52 11.26 -15.68
CA LEU A 74 -12.02 12.25 -16.63
C LEU A 74 -13.11 13.23 -17.09
N LYS A 75 -14.33 12.74 -17.35
CA LYS A 75 -15.48 13.60 -17.69
C LYS A 75 -15.85 14.57 -16.56
N ARG A 76 -15.72 14.15 -15.30
CA ARG A 76 -15.93 15.02 -14.13
C ARG A 76 -14.89 16.15 -14.05
N LEU A 77 -13.62 15.86 -14.39
CA LEU A 77 -12.56 16.87 -14.44
C LEU A 77 -12.70 17.84 -15.62
N GLY A 78 -13.30 17.39 -16.73
CA GLY A 78 -13.57 18.23 -17.89
C GLY A 78 -12.28 18.69 -18.58
N LYS A 79 -12.18 20.00 -18.86
CA LYS A 79 -11.03 20.57 -19.61
C LYS A 79 -9.72 20.58 -18.82
N ASP A 80 -9.80 20.43 -17.50
CA ASP A 80 -8.64 20.43 -16.60
C ASP A 80 -8.08 19.02 -16.36
N ALA A 81 -8.62 18.01 -17.06
CA ALA A 81 -8.19 16.63 -16.93
C ALA A 81 -6.71 16.46 -17.35
N PRO A 82 -5.87 15.81 -16.52
CA PRO A 82 -4.51 15.46 -16.90
C PRO A 82 -4.43 14.59 -18.16
N HIS A 83 -3.41 14.83 -18.99
CA HIS A 83 -3.12 13.99 -20.17
C HIS A 83 -2.21 12.80 -19.85
N ARG A 84 -1.67 12.74 -18.63
CA ARG A 84 -0.79 11.67 -18.15
C ARG A 84 -1.44 10.96 -16.98
N ALA A 85 -1.20 9.66 -16.86
CA ALA A 85 -1.69 8.87 -15.74
C ALA A 85 -0.65 7.87 -15.22
N LEU A 86 -0.61 7.71 -13.90
CA LEU A 86 0.04 6.57 -13.24
C LEU A 86 -1.01 5.83 -12.39
N ILE A 87 -1.28 4.58 -12.74
CA ILE A 87 -2.33 3.76 -12.13
C ILE A 87 -1.69 2.60 -11.36
N ALA A 88 -1.93 2.56 -10.06
CA ALA A 88 -1.52 1.47 -9.18
C ALA A 88 -2.62 0.40 -9.12
N LEU A 89 -2.28 -0.86 -9.44
CA LEU A 89 -3.23 -1.96 -9.57
C LEU A 89 -2.79 -3.22 -8.81
N ALA A 90 -3.76 -3.92 -8.23
CA ALA A 90 -3.55 -5.21 -7.57
C ALA A 90 -3.31 -6.32 -8.59
N GLY A 91 -2.04 -6.53 -8.95
CA GLY A 91 -1.59 -7.62 -9.82
C GLY A 91 -0.21 -7.36 -10.42
N PRO A 92 0.39 -8.37 -11.08
CA PRO A 92 1.66 -8.23 -11.77
C PRO A 92 1.49 -7.37 -13.04
N VAL A 93 2.40 -6.42 -13.24
CA VAL A 93 2.47 -5.61 -14.47
C VAL A 93 3.39 -6.29 -15.47
N GLN A 94 2.87 -6.61 -16.65
CA GLN A 94 3.64 -7.22 -17.73
C GLN A 94 3.34 -6.50 -19.05
N GLN A 95 4.37 -5.95 -19.68
CA GLN A 95 4.27 -5.29 -21.00
C GLN A 95 3.15 -4.23 -21.07
N GLY A 96 2.98 -3.42 -20.02
CA GLY A 96 1.95 -2.38 -19.96
C GLY A 96 0.53 -2.92 -19.80
N ARG A 97 0.37 -4.15 -19.31
CA ARG A 97 -0.90 -4.80 -19.03
C ARG A 97 -0.94 -5.39 -17.63
N VAL A 98 -2.11 -5.33 -17.00
CA VAL A 98 -2.41 -5.95 -15.69
C VAL A 98 -3.75 -6.65 -15.78
N THR A 99 -3.83 -7.87 -15.27
CA THR A 99 -5.11 -8.52 -14.92
C THR A 99 -5.24 -8.49 -13.40
N LEU A 100 -6.31 -7.89 -12.90
CA LEU A 100 -6.49 -7.72 -11.46
C LEU A 100 -6.67 -9.09 -10.79
N THR A 101 -6.00 -9.29 -9.65
CA THR A 101 -6.09 -10.57 -8.90
C THR A 101 -7.44 -10.76 -8.23
N ASN A 102 -8.12 -9.65 -7.91
CA ASN A 102 -9.36 -9.62 -7.13
C ASN A 102 -10.61 -9.27 -7.95
N ARG A 103 -10.47 -9.10 -9.27
CA ARG A 103 -11.56 -8.70 -10.18
C ARG A 103 -11.22 -9.10 -11.62
N ASP A 104 -12.22 -9.49 -12.41
CA ASP A 104 -12.05 -9.84 -13.83
C ASP A 104 -11.90 -8.60 -14.73
N TRP A 105 -10.97 -7.72 -14.38
CA TRP A 105 -10.57 -6.57 -15.19
C TRP A 105 -9.18 -6.80 -15.73
N THR A 106 -9.03 -6.56 -17.03
CA THR A 106 -7.72 -6.44 -17.66
C THR A 106 -7.54 -4.99 -18.09
N VAL A 107 -6.48 -4.36 -17.62
CA VAL A 107 -6.10 -2.98 -17.90
C VAL A 107 -4.89 -2.98 -18.82
N ASP A 108 -4.94 -2.18 -19.87
CA ASP A 108 -3.92 -2.14 -20.92
C ASP A 108 -3.62 -0.67 -21.26
N THR A 109 -2.34 -0.29 -21.16
CA THR A 109 -1.88 1.08 -21.41
C THR A 109 -2.30 1.61 -22.78
N ALA A 110 -2.14 0.83 -23.85
CA ALA A 110 -2.48 1.26 -25.21
C ALA A 110 -3.98 1.49 -25.37
N ARG A 111 -4.80 0.60 -24.79
CA ARG A 111 -6.26 0.76 -24.78
C ARG A 111 -6.68 2.02 -24.03
N LEU A 112 -6.04 2.33 -22.90
CA LEU A 112 -6.33 3.55 -22.14
C LEU A 112 -5.92 4.82 -22.88
N GLN A 113 -4.79 4.80 -23.58
CA GLN A 113 -4.37 5.94 -24.41
C GLN A 113 -5.39 6.22 -25.52
N GLU A 114 -5.85 5.18 -26.22
CA GLU A 114 -6.83 5.30 -27.30
C GLU A 114 -8.23 5.71 -26.78
N ASN A 115 -8.75 5.02 -25.77
CA ASN A 115 -10.14 5.19 -25.35
C ASN A 115 -10.36 6.38 -24.40
N CYS A 116 -9.35 6.73 -23.60
CA CYS A 116 -9.46 7.78 -22.60
C CYS A 116 -8.72 9.08 -22.99
N GLY A 117 -8.08 9.12 -24.17
CA GLY A 117 -7.40 10.31 -24.66
C GLY A 117 -6.17 10.70 -23.83
N LEU A 118 -5.54 9.73 -23.18
CA LEU A 118 -4.32 9.92 -22.41
C LEU A 118 -3.10 9.83 -23.34
N GLU A 119 -2.16 10.76 -23.20
CA GLU A 119 -0.92 10.78 -23.98
C GLU A 119 0.07 9.74 -23.45
N ARG A 120 0.16 9.57 -22.12
CA ARG A 120 1.05 8.60 -21.46
C ARG A 120 0.35 7.96 -20.27
N VAL A 121 0.43 6.63 -20.21
CA VAL A 121 -0.12 5.84 -19.12
C VAL A 121 0.95 4.89 -18.59
N GLU A 122 1.16 4.91 -17.29
CA GLU A 122 2.01 3.99 -16.56
C GLU A 122 1.16 3.14 -15.63
N LEU A 123 1.42 1.83 -15.61
CA LEU A 123 0.80 0.92 -14.66
C LEU A 123 1.89 0.46 -13.70
N VAL A 124 1.59 0.52 -12.40
CA VAL A 124 2.46 0.02 -11.35
C VAL A 124 1.70 -0.96 -10.46
N ASN A 125 2.43 -1.79 -9.74
CA ASN A 125 1.85 -2.62 -8.71
C ASN A 125 1.33 -1.75 -7.54
N ASP A 126 0.19 -2.12 -6.96
CA ASP A 126 -0.43 -1.43 -5.82
C ASP A 126 0.51 -1.28 -4.62
N TYR A 127 1.29 -2.32 -4.30
CA TYR A 127 2.28 -2.27 -3.23
C TYR A 127 3.51 -1.44 -3.57
N ALA A 128 3.80 -1.20 -4.85
CA ALA A 128 4.81 -0.21 -5.24
C ALA A 128 4.41 1.18 -4.76
N ALA A 129 3.17 1.58 -5.08
CA ALA A 129 2.62 2.85 -4.66
C ALA A 129 2.43 2.92 -3.14
N MET A 130 1.86 1.89 -2.52
CA MET A 130 1.68 1.83 -1.07
C MET A 130 3.00 2.02 -0.32
N ALA A 131 4.07 1.30 -0.71
CA ALA A 131 5.36 1.45 -0.05
C ALA A 131 5.98 2.82 -0.28
N ARG A 132 5.86 3.37 -1.49
CA ARG A 132 6.42 4.69 -1.79
C ARG A 132 5.72 5.82 -1.05
N SER A 133 4.48 5.61 -0.59
CA SER A 133 3.73 6.61 0.19
C SER A 133 4.31 6.87 1.58
N ILE A 134 4.99 5.89 2.19
CA ILE A 134 5.37 5.93 3.60
C ILE A 134 6.17 7.17 4.00
N PRO A 135 7.19 7.62 3.23
CA PRO A 135 7.98 8.81 3.58
C PRO A 135 7.22 10.14 3.40
N GLU A 136 6.10 10.13 2.66
CA GLU A 136 5.34 11.33 2.34
C GLU A 136 4.26 11.63 3.39
N LEU A 137 3.92 10.65 4.22
CA LEU A 137 2.83 10.73 5.17
C LEU A 137 3.29 11.33 6.51
N PRO A 138 2.43 12.12 7.18
CA PRO A 138 2.69 12.62 8.52
C PRO A 138 2.61 11.51 9.58
N GLU A 139 3.23 11.72 10.75
CA GLU A 139 3.25 10.71 11.83
C GLU A 139 1.86 10.35 12.37
N ASP A 140 0.88 11.26 12.31
CA ASP A 140 -0.50 10.99 12.73
C ASP A 140 -1.28 10.09 11.75
N ALA A 141 -0.73 9.82 10.57
CA ALA A 141 -1.22 8.77 9.67
C ALA A 141 -0.89 7.36 10.18
N PHE A 142 -0.10 7.21 11.25
CA PHE A 142 0.35 5.93 11.77
C PHE A 142 -0.12 5.69 13.20
N ARG A 143 -0.63 4.47 13.46
CA ARG A 143 -0.79 3.95 14.81
C ARG A 143 0.47 3.18 15.20
N LEU A 144 1.12 3.60 16.28
CA LEU A 144 2.25 2.86 16.84
C LEU A 144 1.79 1.53 17.45
N ILE A 145 2.43 0.43 17.06
CA ILE A 145 2.21 -0.91 17.62
C ILE A 145 3.38 -1.32 18.51
N HIS A 146 4.59 -1.03 18.06
CA HIS A 146 5.81 -1.26 18.82
C HIS A 146 6.83 -0.17 18.48
N GLU A 147 7.42 0.45 19.50
CA GLU A 147 8.38 1.54 19.34
C GLU A 147 9.74 1.06 18.82
N GLY A 148 10.16 -0.15 19.20
CA GLY A 148 11.55 -0.60 19.05
C GLY A 148 12.47 0.09 20.05
N ASP A 149 13.64 -0.50 20.32
CA ASP A 149 14.67 0.09 21.19
C ASP A 149 15.89 0.63 20.43
N GLY A 150 15.74 0.80 19.11
CA GLY A 150 16.80 1.30 18.23
C GLY A 150 16.88 2.82 18.23
N GLU A 151 18.10 3.33 18.02
CA GLU A 151 18.28 4.73 17.61
C GLU A 151 17.49 4.98 16.31
N PRO A 152 16.79 6.11 16.17
CA PRO A 152 16.10 6.49 14.93
C PRO A 152 17.10 6.52 13.77
N SER A 153 17.20 5.42 13.03
CA SER A 153 18.10 5.34 11.90
C SER A 153 17.41 5.99 10.70
N SER A 154 17.79 7.22 10.36
CA SER A 154 17.05 8.07 9.41
C SER A 154 17.04 7.58 7.96
N ARG A 155 17.66 6.43 7.64
CA ARG A 155 17.71 5.87 6.28
C ARG A 155 18.08 4.38 6.25
N GLN A 156 17.16 3.53 6.68
CA GLN A 156 17.29 2.06 6.53
C GLN A 156 16.08 1.51 5.77
N PRO A 157 16.18 0.29 5.20
CA PRO A 157 15.04 -0.29 4.49
C PRO A 157 13.80 -0.42 5.40
N ILE A 158 12.63 -0.20 4.83
CA ILE A 158 11.33 -0.29 5.52
C ILE A 158 10.51 -1.39 4.84
N LEU A 159 9.99 -2.33 5.62
CA LEU A 159 9.03 -3.31 5.11
C LEU A 159 7.63 -2.69 5.11
N VAL A 160 6.90 -2.84 4.01
CA VAL A 160 5.50 -2.41 3.89
C VAL A 160 4.67 -3.60 3.47
N SER A 161 3.84 -4.12 4.37
CA SER A 161 3.06 -5.33 4.13
C SER A 161 1.96 -5.47 5.17
N GLY A 162 0.77 -5.89 4.76
CA GLY A 162 -0.26 -6.28 5.72
C GLY A 162 -1.54 -6.80 5.08
N PRO A 163 -2.40 -7.46 5.89
CA PRO A 163 -3.61 -8.07 5.38
C PRO A 163 -4.66 -7.01 4.98
N GLY A 164 -5.10 -7.11 3.73
CA GLY A 164 -6.30 -6.46 3.19
C GLY A 164 -7.21 -7.52 2.58
N THR A 165 -7.73 -7.29 1.37
CA THR A 165 -8.37 -8.36 0.58
C THR A 165 -7.38 -9.52 0.37
N GLY A 166 -6.16 -9.20 -0.06
CA GLY A 166 -5.01 -10.13 -0.12
C GLY A 166 -3.93 -9.79 0.93
N LEU A 167 -2.70 -10.21 0.68
CA LEU A 167 -1.52 -9.91 1.50
C LEU A 167 -0.34 -9.53 0.60
N GLY A 168 -0.21 -8.25 0.26
CA GLY A 168 0.92 -7.78 -0.54
C GLY A 168 2.13 -7.40 0.31
N MET A 169 3.26 -7.21 -0.36
CA MET A 169 4.53 -6.91 0.27
C MET A 169 5.44 -6.09 -0.64
N ALA A 170 6.07 -5.09 -0.06
CA ALA A 170 7.14 -4.35 -0.70
C ALA A 170 8.17 -3.91 0.35
N THR A 171 9.40 -3.68 -0.10
CA THR A 171 10.48 -3.13 0.70
C THR A 171 10.89 -1.79 0.10
N LEU A 172 10.83 -0.74 0.91
CA LEU A 172 11.31 0.57 0.56
C LEU A 172 12.79 0.66 0.92
N ILE A 173 13.65 0.97 -0.05
CA ILE A 173 15.11 0.97 0.08
C ILE A 173 15.61 2.40 -0.13
N PRO A 174 16.38 2.98 0.80
CA PRO A 174 17.01 4.29 0.58
C PRO A 174 17.83 4.35 -0.71
N ALA A 175 17.65 5.42 -1.49
CA ALA A 175 18.44 5.72 -2.69
C ALA A 175 19.23 7.01 -2.50
N GLU A 176 20.44 7.11 -3.06
CA GLU A 176 21.28 8.32 -3.01
C GLU A 176 21.06 9.21 -4.26
N PRO A 177 21.17 10.56 -4.16
CA PRO A 177 21.47 11.36 -2.96
C PRO A 177 20.25 11.64 -2.06
N ALA A 178 19.04 11.64 -2.62
CA ALA A 178 17.75 11.83 -1.94
C ALA A 178 16.72 11.00 -2.70
N GLY A 179 16.10 10.00 -2.07
CA GLY A 179 15.10 9.18 -2.76
C GLY A 179 14.91 7.79 -2.17
N TRP A 180 14.01 7.04 -2.79
CA TRP A 180 13.63 5.69 -2.40
C TRP A 180 13.47 4.80 -3.64
N HIS A 181 13.98 3.58 -3.56
CA HIS A 181 13.65 2.51 -4.49
C HIS A 181 12.62 1.59 -3.85
N VAL A 182 11.63 1.16 -4.61
CA VAL A 182 10.66 0.16 -4.15
C VAL A 182 10.99 -1.19 -4.76
N LEU A 183 11.29 -2.17 -3.90
CA LEU A 183 11.36 -3.57 -4.28
C LEU A 183 10.03 -4.23 -3.95
N THR A 184 9.25 -4.54 -4.97
CA THR A 184 8.00 -5.32 -4.82
C THR A 184 8.27 -6.82 -4.77
N GLY A 185 7.37 -7.57 -4.14
CA GLY A 185 7.42 -9.02 -4.15
C GLY A 185 6.11 -9.67 -3.72
N GLU A 186 5.98 -10.95 -4.03
CA GLU A 186 4.77 -11.74 -3.78
C GLU A 186 4.82 -12.46 -2.41
N GLY A 187 5.29 -11.76 -1.39
CA GLY A 187 5.63 -12.35 -0.08
C GLY A 187 4.43 -12.95 0.69
N GLY A 188 3.20 -12.53 0.37
CA GLY A 188 1.98 -13.14 0.90
C GLY A 188 1.66 -14.52 0.30
N HIS A 189 2.20 -14.83 -0.88
CA HIS A 189 2.10 -16.15 -1.49
C HIS A 189 3.15 -17.13 -0.96
N ALA A 190 4.03 -16.73 -0.04
CA ALA A 190 4.91 -17.66 0.67
C ALA A 190 4.12 -18.55 1.66
N ALA A 191 4.73 -19.65 2.10
CA ALA A 191 4.05 -20.65 2.92
C ALA A 191 3.68 -20.08 4.29
N PHE A 192 2.48 -20.42 4.77
CA PHE A 192 2.11 -20.18 6.16
C PHE A 192 2.95 -21.09 7.07
N ALA A 193 3.48 -20.53 8.16
CA ALA A 193 4.28 -21.25 9.15
C ALA A 193 3.49 -21.34 10.47
N PRO A 194 2.83 -22.49 10.75
CA PRO A 194 2.11 -22.69 12.00
C PRO A 194 3.06 -22.78 13.20
N ALA A 195 2.70 -22.21 14.34
CA ALA A 195 3.50 -22.32 15.56
C ALA A 195 2.74 -22.85 16.78
N THR A 196 1.41 -22.79 16.81
CA THR A 196 0.61 -23.46 17.87
C THR A 196 -0.01 -24.76 17.38
N PRO A 197 -0.37 -25.70 18.28
CA PRO A 197 -1.15 -26.89 17.89
C PRO A 197 -2.43 -26.53 17.14
N ARG A 198 -3.07 -25.41 17.51
CA ARG A 198 -4.28 -24.90 16.84
C ARG A 198 -3.99 -24.43 15.42
N GLU A 199 -2.90 -23.69 15.21
CA GLU A 199 -2.45 -23.26 13.88
C GLU A 199 -2.04 -24.46 13.01
N TRP A 200 -1.41 -25.49 13.60
CA TRP A 200 -1.05 -26.73 12.90
C TRP A 200 -2.30 -27.48 12.44
N ALA A 201 -3.27 -27.67 13.32
CA ALA A 201 -4.55 -28.30 12.97
C ALA A 201 -5.28 -27.52 11.86
N LEU A 202 -5.28 -26.18 11.94
CA LEU A 202 -5.82 -25.32 10.88
C LEU A 202 -5.11 -25.56 9.55
N ALA A 203 -3.78 -25.54 9.52
CA ALA A 203 -3.02 -25.74 8.29
C ALA A 203 -3.25 -27.14 7.69
N GLU A 204 -3.29 -28.18 8.51
CA GLU A 204 -3.64 -29.54 8.09
C GLU A 204 -5.05 -29.61 7.49
N LYS A 205 -6.02 -28.96 8.14
CA LYS A 205 -7.40 -28.92 7.65
C LYS A 205 -7.53 -28.19 6.32
N LEU A 206 -6.86 -27.04 6.18
CA LEU A 206 -6.85 -26.28 4.92
C LEU A 206 -6.23 -27.09 3.77
N ARG A 207 -5.20 -27.92 4.05
CA ARG A 207 -4.53 -28.76 3.05
C ARG A 207 -5.41 -29.83 2.41
N GLU A 208 -6.54 -30.21 3.04
CA GLU A 208 -7.51 -31.13 2.43
C GLU A 208 -8.11 -30.56 1.14
N THR A 209 -8.19 -29.22 1.01
CA THR A 209 -8.80 -28.53 -0.14
C THR A 209 -7.85 -27.57 -0.85
N HIS A 210 -6.78 -27.13 -0.20
CA HIS A 210 -5.77 -26.22 -0.74
C HIS A 210 -4.39 -26.90 -0.70
N PRO A 211 -3.89 -27.45 -1.82
CA PRO A 211 -2.61 -28.17 -1.84
C PRO A 211 -1.43 -27.35 -1.31
N TYR A 212 -1.52 -26.03 -1.40
CA TYR A 212 -0.57 -25.06 -0.87
C TYR A 212 -1.28 -24.06 0.05
N VAL A 213 -0.86 -23.99 1.31
CA VAL A 213 -1.39 -23.03 2.30
C VAL A 213 -0.47 -21.83 2.38
N SER A 214 -0.83 -20.77 1.67
CA SER A 214 -0.08 -19.50 1.69
C SER A 214 -0.39 -18.68 2.93
N ARG A 215 0.49 -17.71 3.23
CA ARG A 215 0.23 -16.67 4.25
C ARG A 215 -1.04 -15.90 3.89
N GLU A 216 -1.25 -15.56 2.63
CA GLU A 216 -2.46 -14.87 2.17
C GLU A 216 -3.73 -15.66 2.51
N LEU A 217 -3.78 -16.97 2.21
CA LEU A 217 -4.95 -17.80 2.50
C LEU A 217 -5.35 -17.78 3.98
N VAL A 218 -4.38 -17.67 4.89
CA VAL A 218 -4.66 -17.69 6.33
C VAL A 218 -4.90 -16.28 6.87
N LEU A 219 -4.14 -15.30 6.42
CA LEU A 219 -4.03 -13.99 7.07
C LEU A 219 -4.90 -12.91 6.44
N SER A 220 -5.24 -13.00 5.15
CA SER A 220 -6.01 -11.98 4.43
C SER A 220 -7.52 -12.05 4.68
N GLY A 221 -8.26 -11.08 4.15
CA GLY A 221 -9.71 -11.09 4.12
C GLY A 221 -10.29 -12.14 3.16
N SER A 222 -9.67 -12.37 1.99
CA SER A 222 -10.14 -13.36 1.01
C SER A 222 -10.11 -14.79 1.56
N GLY A 223 -9.18 -15.08 2.47
CA GLY A 223 -9.05 -16.35 3.16
C GLY A 223 -10.05 -16.59 4.31
N LEU A 224 -10.82 -15.58 4.72
CA LEU A 224 -11.65 -15.66 5.94
C LEU A 224 -12.62 -16.84 5.93
N ASP A 225 -13.38 -17.02 4.85
CA ASP A 225 -14.38 -18.09 4.78
C ASP A 225 -13.72 -19.48 4.87
N ALA A 226 -12.57 -19.68 4.22
CA ALA A 226 -11.82 -20.93 4.28
C ALA A 226 -11.28 -21.22 5.69
N VAL A 227 -10.69 -20.22 6.34
CA VAL A 227 -10.18 -20.35 7.71
C VAL A 227 -11.31 -20.58 8.71
N HIS A 228 -12.39 -19.81 8.62
CA HIS A 228 -13.55 -19.95 9.51
C HIS A 228 -14.16 -21.35 9.39
N LYS A 229 -14.40 -21.81 8.16
CA LYS A 229 -14.91 -23.15 7.92
C LYS A 229 -13.99 -24.24 8.47
N ALA A 230 -12.68 -24.12 8.24
CA ALA A 230 -11.71 -25.09 8.73
C ALA A 230 -11.72 -25.20 10.28
N LEU A 231 -11.79 -24.07 10.99
CA LEU A 231 -11.88 -24.07 12.45
C LEU A 231 -13.21 -24.66 12.95
N CYS A 232 -14.34 -24.34 12.30
CA CYS A 232 -15.63 -24.98 12.60
C CYS A 232 -15.56 -26.50 12.42
N ASP A 233 -14.97 -26.98 11.33
CA ASP A 233 -14.84 -28.42 11.06
C ASP A 233 -13.95 -29.11 12.09
N ILE A 234 -12.85 -28.47 12.54
CA ILE A 234 -11.97 -29.01 13.60
C ILE A 234 -12.74 -29.15 14.92
N ASP A 235 -13.62 -28.20 15.23
CA ASP A 235 -14.37 -28.16 16.49
C ASP A 235 -15.70 -28.91 16.42
N GLY A 236 -16.06 -29.48 15.26
CA GLY A 236 -17.33 -30.17 15.04
C GLY A 236 -18.55 -29.26 15.07
N VAL A 237 -18.36 -27.96 14.79
CA VAL A 237 -19.42 -26.95 14.75
C VAL A 237 -19.90 -26.74 13.30
N SER A 238 -21.20 -26.54 13.11
CA SER A 238 -21.75 -26.25 11.77
C SER A 238 -21.31 -24.87 11.29
N TRP A 239 -20.61 -24.82 10.16
CA TRP A 239 -20.17 -23.56 9.56
C TRP A 239 -21.32 -22.81 8.89
N GLN A 240 -21.35 -21.49 9.12
CA GLN A 240 -22.22 -20.57 8.40
C GLN A 240 -21.40 -19.40 7.86
N LYS A 241 -21.69 -19.00 6.61
CA LYS A 241 -21.06 -17.84 6.00
C LYS A 241 -21.35 -16.60 6.85
N THR A 242 -20.29 -15.96 7.33
CA THR A 242 -20.36 -14.87 8.29
C THR A 242 -19.54 -13.69 7.78
N ALA A 243 -20.16 -12.51 7.73
CA ALA A 243 -19.47 -11.31 7.26
C ALA A 243 -18.28 -10.95 8.17
N PRO A 244 -17.17 -10.39 7.64
CA PRO A 244 -15.98 -10.06 8.43
C PRO A 244 -16.27 -9.22 9.68
N ALA A 245 -17.13 -8.21 9.57
CA ALA A 245 -17.52 -7.37 10.69
C ALA A 245 -18.22 -8.16 11.82
N ARG A 246 -19.02 -9.17 11.47
CA ARG A 246 -19.70 -10.02 12.44
C ARG A 246 -18.74 -10.98 13.13
N VAL A 247 -17.72 -11.50 12.42
CA VAL A 247 -16.66 -12.31 13.04
C VAL A 247 -15.94 -11.49 14.12
N LEU A 248 -15.54 -10.26 13.81
CA LEU A 248 -14.89 -9.37 14.79
C LEU A 248 -15.80 -9.06 15.99
N GLU A 249 -17.09 -8.85 15.75
CA GLU A 249 -18.07 -8.61 16.81
C GLU A 249 -18.19 -9.82 17.75
N LEU A 250 -18.36 -11.02 17.18
CA LEU A 250 -18.45 -12.28 17.92
C LEU A 250 -17.17 -12.57 18.72
N ALA A 251 -16.00 -12.31 18.12
CA ALA A 251 -14.72 -12.44 18.80
C ALA A 251 -14.65 -11.56 20.07
N ARG A 252 -15.11 -10.32 19.99
CA ARG A 252 -15.20 -9.40 21.15
C ARG A 252 -16.22 -9.85 22.19
N GLN A 253 -17.27 -10.55 21.77
CA GLN A 253 -18.27 -11.16 22.65
C GLN A 253 -17.78 -12.48 23.30
N GLY A 254 -16.59 -12.95 22.94
CA GLY A 254 -15.97 -14.15 23.51
C GLY A 254 -16.28 -15.45 22.77
N ASP A 255 -16.81 -15.38 21.54
CA ASP A 255 -16.94 -16.57 20.70
C ASP A 255 -15.56 -17.20 20.43
N PRO A 256 -15.33 -18.49 20.75
CA PRO A 256 -14.00 -19.08 20.72
C PRO A 256 -13.43 -19.18 19.31
N ILE A 257 -14.24 -19.55 18.30
CA ILE A 257 -13.77 -19.70 16.92
C ILE A 257 -13.45 -18.34 16.31
N CYS A 258 -14.32 -17.36 16.51
CA CYS A 258 -14.09 -16.01 16.00
C CYS A 258 -12.88 -15.35 16.67
N ARG A 259 -12.66 -15.62 17.96
CA ARG A 259 -11.47 -15.18 18.67
C ARG A 259 -10.20 -15.84 18.12
N ASP A 260 -10.23 -17.16 17.89
CA ASP A 260 -9.12 -17.88 17.23
C ASP A 260 -8.77 -17.27 15.89
N ILE A 261 -9.77 -16.92 15.06
CA ILE A 261 -9.55 -16.26 13.76
C ILE A 261 -8.77 -14.95 13.94
N CYS A 262 -9.19 -14.09 14.86
CA CYS A 262 -8.54 -12.79 15.09
C CYS A 262 -7.12 -12.97 15.62
N GLU A 263 -6.93 -13.87 16.58
CA GLU A 263 -5.62 -14.15 17.18
C GLU A 263 -4.65 -14.78 16.17
N ILE A 264 -5.09 -15.78 15.39
CA ILE A 264 -4.27 -16.42 14.35
C ILE A 264 -3.88 -15.41 13.28
N LYS A 265 -4.82 -14.57 12.82
CA LYS A 265 -4.51 -13.54 11.82
C LYS A 265 -3.51 -12.52 12.35
N ALA A 266 -3.67 -12.02 13.58
CA ALA A 266 -2.75 -11.03 14.14
C ALA A 266 -1.36 -11.62 14.42
N ARG A 267 -1.29 -12.74 15.14
CA ARG A 267 -0.04 -13.44 15.49
C ARG A 267 0.68 -13.94 14.25
N GLY A 268 -0.06 -14.53 13.30
CA GLY A 268 0.48 -15.00 12.02
C GLY A 268 0.97 -13.87 11.12
N THR A 269 0.30 -12.71 11.14
CA THR A 269 0.78 -11.50 10.44
C THR A 269 2.11 -11.05 11.01
N LEU A 270 2.22 -10.86 12.33
CA LEU A 270 3.47 -10.42 12.95
C LEU A 270 4.60 -11.46 12.82
N TYR A 271 4.27 -12.76 12.78
CA TYR A 271 5.23 -13.80 12.42
C TYR A 271 5.73 -13.63 10.98
N ALA A 272 4.83 -13.51 9.99
CA ALA A 272 5.21 -13.35 8.60
C ALA A 272 6.02 -12.07 8.35
N LEU A 273 5.69 -10.98 9.04
CA LEU A 273 6.41 -9.71 8.94
C LEU A 273 7.79 -9.77 9.58
N GLY A 274 7.97 -10.46 10.70
CA GLY A 274 9.30 -10.63 11.28
C GLY A 274 10.20 -11.54 10.42
N ASP A 275 9.64 -12.52 9.70
CA ASP A 275 10.40 -13.29 8.71
C ASP A 275 10.90 -12.37 7.58
N ALA A 276 10.00 -11.56 7.02
CA ALA A 276 10.33 -10.65 5.93
C ALA A 276 11.32 -9.55 6.36
N ALA A 277 11.15 -9.01 7.57
CA ALA A 277 12.05 -8.01 8.12
C ALA A 277 13.48 -8.57 8.31
N LEU A 278 13.60 -9.82 8.76
CA LEU A 278 14.88 -10.51 8.88
C LEU A 278 15.52 -10.79 7.51
N MET A 279 14.73 -11.23 6.53
CA MET A 279 15.20 -11.54 5.17
C MET A 279 15.68 -10.28 4.42
N ASN A 280 14.97 -9.16 4.58
CA ASN A 280 15.21 -7.93 3.81
C ASN A 280 16.01 -6.88 4.59
N GLY A 281 16.35 -7.16 5.85
CA GLY A 281 17.12 -6.29 6.72
C GLY A 281 16.46 -4.95 7.03
N THR A 282 15.14 -4.93 7.23
CA THR A 282 14.33 -3.71 7.29
C THR A 282 14.38 -3.01 8.65
N ARG A 283 15.57 -2.56 9.04
CA ARG A 283 15.82 -1.85 10.31
C ARG A 283 15.21 -0.45 10.37
N GLY A 284 14.73 0.09 9.24
CA GLY A 284 13.97 1.34 9.22
C GLY A 284 12.55 1.19 9.77
N GLY A 285 12.09 -0.05 9.94
CA GLY A 285 10.78 -0.36 10.50
C GLY A 285 9.94 -1.28 9.64
N VAL A 286 8.79 -1.63 10.19
CA VAL A 286 7.71 -2.33 9.52
C VAL A 286 6.47 -1.45 9.57
N VAL A 287 5.88 -1.21 8.40
CA VAL A 287 4.58 -0.55 8.27
C VAL A 287 3.56 -1.58 7.80
N ILE A 288 2.59 -1.85 8.65
CA ILE A 288 1.47 -2.74 8.39
C ILE A 288 0.38 -1.94 7.67
N THR A 289 -0.11 -2.47 6.55
CA THR A 289 -1.11 -1.83 5.70
C THR A 289 -2.33 -2.72 5.49
N GLY A 290 -3.44 -2.14 5.03
CA GLY A 290 -4.63 -2.88 4.59
C GLY A 290 -5.75 -2.91 5.62
N GLY A 291 -6.99 -2.93 5.12
CA GLY A 291 -8.18 -2.75 5.96
C GLY A 291 -8.44 -3.88 6.97
N VAL A 292 -7.91 -5.09 6.75
CA VAL A 292 -8.00 -6.16 7.76
C VAL A 292 -7.04 -5.86 8.91
N ALA A 293 -5.84 -5.36 8.63
CA ALA A 293 -4.89 -4.94 9.65
C ALA A 293 -5.45 -3.81 10.53
N GLU A 294 -6.07 -2.80 9.92
CA GLU A 294 -6.71 -1.69 10.64
C GLU A 294 -7.78 -2.21 11.62
N GLN A 295 -8.62 -3.15 11.20
CA GLN A 295 -9.65 -3.75 12.04
C GLN A 295 -9.09 -4.65 13.15
N LEU A 296 -7.93 -5.24 12.93
CA LEU A 296 -7.21 -6.10 13.88
C LEU A 296 -6.19 -5.35 14.74
N ALA A 297 -6.16 -4.01 14.69
CA ALA A 297 -5.09 -3.22 15.30
C ALA A 297 -4.87 -3.51 16.81
N ASP A 298 -5.94 -3.76 17.56
CA ASP A 298 -5.82 -4.11 19.00
C ASP A 298 -5.24 -5.51 19.22
N TRP A 299 -5.55 -6.46 18.34
CA TRP A 299 -4.96 -7.81 18.38
C TRP A 299 -3.51 -7.81 17.89
N LEU A 300 -3.15 -6.95 16.93
CA LEU A 300 -1.76 -6.75 16.48
C LEU A 300 -0.91 -6.09 17.56
N ALA A 301 -1.50 -5.22 18.38
CA ALA A 301 -0.86 -4.60 19.54
C ALA A 301 -0.80 -5.51 20.78
N ALA A 302 -1.39 -6.70 20.73
CA ALA A 302 -1.33 -7.64 21.85
C ALA A 302 0.11 -8.12 22.06
N PRO A 303 0.58 -8.25 23.31
CA PRO A 303 1.94 -8.71 23.61
C PRO A 303 2.29 -10.03 22.92
N GLU A 304 1.35 -10.99 22.87
CA GLU A 304 1.58 -12.29 22.25
C GLU A 304 1.76 -12.22 20.74
N ALA A 305 1.20 -11.18 20.09
CA ALA A 305 1.42 -10.94 18.67
C ALA A 305 2.78 -10.28 18.43
N ILE A 306 3.17 -9.31 19.26
CA ILE A 306 4.50 -8.68 19.22
C ILE A 306 5.60 -9.72 19.48
N ASP A 307 5.40 -10.64 20.41
CA ASP A 307 6.32 -11.75 20.68
C ASP A 307 6.56 -12.62 19.44
N ARG A 308 5.53 -12.83 18.60
CA ARG A 308 5.69 -13.55 17.32
C ARG A 308 6.59 -12.84 16.33
N PHE A 309 6.61 -11.50 16.34
CA PHE A 309 7.57 -10.74 15.55
C PHE A 309 8.99 -10.90 16.09
N MET A 310 9.16 -10.86 17.41
CA MET A 310 10.46 -10.86 18.08
C MET A 310 11.16 -12.22 18.10
N GLN A 311 10.40 -13.31 18.16
CA GLN A 311 10.96 -14.66 18.35
C GLN A 311 11.68 -15.17 17.09
N ARG A 312 12.99 -14.91 16.97
CA ARG A 312 13.84 -15.35 15.85
C ARG A 312 15.04 -16.18 16.28
N GLY A 313 14.90 -16.87 17.40
CA GLY A 313 15.97 -17.70 17.97
C GLY A 313 17.23 -16.86 18.21
N PRO A 314 18.40 -17.25 17.68
CA PRO A 314 19.63 -16.46 17.80
C PRO A 314 19.55 -15.03 17.24
N MET A 315 18.61 -14.75 16.34
CA MET A 315 18.43 -13.42 15.74
C MET A 315 17.37 -12.56 16.45
N SER A 316 16.85 -12.97 17.62
CA SER A 316 15.80 -12.19 18.31
C SER A 316 16.26 -10.77 18.67
N ASP A 317 17.55 -10.61 19.01
CA ASP A 317 18.14 -9.30 19.29
C ASP A 317 18.20 -8.38 18.07
N TYR A 318 18.23 -8.94 16.86
CA TYR A 318 18.17 -8.18 15.60
C TYR A 318 16.81 -7.47 15.42
N MET A 319 15.74 -8.08 15.93
CA MET A 319 14.36 -7.63 15.75
C MET A 319 13.98 -6.48 16.69
N ARG A 320 14.56 -6.49 17.89
CA ARG A 320 14.27 -5.57 18.99
C ARG A 320 14.29 -4.07 18.62
N PRO A 321 15.23 -3.56 17.82
CA PRO A 321 15.25 -2.15 17.45
C PRO A 321 14.25 -1.75 16.36
N ILE A 322 13.49 -2.70 15.79
CA ILE A 322 12.65 -2.45 14.61
C ILE A 322 11.27 -1.93 15.04
N PRO A 323 10.89 -0.68 14.72
CA PRO A 323 9.56 -0.17 15.02
C PRO A 323 8.49 -0.84 14.15
N ILE A 324 7.29 -1.01 14.71
CA ILE A 324 6.12 -1.54 14.01
C ILE A 324 4.99 -0.51 14.12
N ARG A 325 4.44 -0.13 12.97
CA ARG A 325 3.33 0.83 12.87
C ARG A 325 2.24 0.29 11.95
N ILE A 326 0.98 0.65 12.19
CA ILE A 326 -0.11 0.44 11.24
C ILE A 326 -0.40 1.76 10.53
N LEU A 327 -0.47 1.72 9.21
CA LEU A 327 -0.89 2.84 8.40
C LEU A 327 -2.42 3.00 8.46
N MET A 328 -2.88 4.19 8.83
CA MET A 328 -4.29 4.56 9.00
C MET A 328 -4.70 5.65 7.98
N SER A 329 -4.41 5.44 6.70
CA SER A 329 -4.71 6.40 5.63
C SER A 329 -5.32 5.73 4.39
N GLY A 330 -6.51 6.18 4.00
CA GLY A 330 -7.20 5.71 2.80
C GLY A 330 -6.69 6.31 1.48
N GLU A 331 -5.79 7.28 1.54
CA GLU A 331 -5.24 8.00 0.37
C GLU A 331 -3.77 7.67 0.10
N ALA A 332 -3.14 6.89 0.97
CA ALA A 332 -1.71 6.59 0.91
C ALA A 332 -1.25 6.08 -0.47
N ALA A 333 -1.97 5.11 -1.06
CA ALA A 333 -1.62 4.58 -2.37
C ALA A 333 -1.67 5.66 -3.48
N LEU A 334 -2.60 6.62 -3.42
CA LEU A 334 -2.65 7.74 -4.38
C LEU A 334 -1.44 8.68 -4.20
N ILE A 335 -1.08 8.98 -2.95
CA ILE A 335 0.09 9.80 -2.61
C ILE A 335 1.37 9.12 -3.10
N GLY A 336 1.49 7.81 -2.88
CA GLY A 336 2.66 7.05 -3.32
C GLY A 336 2.74 6.88 -4.84
N ALA A 337 1.59 6.72 -5.52
CA ALA A 337 1.51 6.75 -6.97
C ALA A 337 2.00 8.10 -7.54
N ALA A 338 1.60 9.21 -6.91
CA ALA A 338 2.11 10.54 -7.26
C ALA A 338 3.61 10.67 -7.03
N ALA A 339 4.12 10.20 -5.89
CA ALA A 339 5.55 10.21 -5.58
C ALA A 339 6.37 9.39 -6.58
N LEU A 340 5.93 8.18 -6.95
CA LEU A 340 6.58 7.36 -7.98
C LEU A 340 6.68 8.12 -9.31
N GLN A 341 5.61 8.79 -9.72
CA GLN A 341 5.60 9.55 -10.96
C GLN A 341 6.61 10.70 -10.95
N PHE A 342 6.77 11.37 -9.81
CA PHE A 342 7.69 12.51 -9.69
C PHE A 342 9.14 12.09 -9.47
N ASP A 343 9.39 10.93 -8.86
CA ASP A 343 10.74 10.34 -8.77
C ASP A 343 11.33 10.00 -10.16
N GLU A 344 10.48 9.57 -11.11
CA GLU A 344 10.89 9.23 -12.47
C GLU A 344 11.20 10.45 -13.37
N VAL A 345 10.87 11.66 -12.95
CA VAL A 345 11.29 12.87 -13.67
C VAL A 345 12.70 13.22 -13.18
N PRO A 346 13.76 13.02 -13.97
CA PRO A 346 15.06 13.55 -13.58
C PRO A 346 14.91 15.05 -13.46
N VAL A 347 15.31 15.61 -12.31
CA VAL A 347 15.55 17.05 -12.19
C VAL A 347 16.44 17.43 -13.37
N ARG A 348 15.88 18.25 -14.26
CA ARG A 348 16.41 18.59 -15.59
C ARG A 348 17.89 18.95 -15.62
#